data_AF-A0A9E2AAZ6-F1
#
_entry.id   AF-A0A9E2AAZ6-F1
#
_cell.length_a   1.000
_cell.length_b   1.000
_cell.length_c   1.000
_cell.angle_alpha   90.00
_cell.angle_beta   90.00
_cell.angle_gamma   90.00
#
_symmetry.space_group_name_H-M   'P 1'
#
loop_
_entity.id
_entity.type
_entity.pdbx_description
1 polymer ?
#
loop_
_entity_poly.entity_id
_entity_poly.type
_entity_poly.pdbx_seq_one_letter_code
_entity_poly.pdbx_strand_id
1 'polypeptide(L)' 'LSEATTTAEIDRYIGWPGQATSYMIGRKEIESIRADAETTLGDSFDIKGFHDVVLGSGLVPLPVLRRMVESWVASQA' A
#
# COMPACT_ATOMS: atom_id res chain seq x y z
N LEU A 1 -20.24 -4.96 -14.79
CA LEU A 1 -19.66 -4.08 -15.85
C LEU A 1 -20.53 -4.23 -17.08
N SER A 2 -20.70 -3.17 -17.88
CA SER A 2 -21.32 -3.34 -19.20
C SER A 2 -20.40 -4.16 -20.11
N GLU A 3 -20.93 -4.71 -21.20
CA GLU A 3 -20.11 -5.40 -22.20
C GLU A 3 -19.03 -4.46 -22.75
N ALA A 4 -19.40 -3.23 -23.11
CA ALA A 4 -18.47 -2.21 -23.60
C ALA A 4 -17.34 -1.90 -22.59
N THR A 5 -17.66 -1.78 -21.30
CA THR A 5 -16.65 -1.54 -20.26
C THR A 5 -15.73 -2.75 -20.07
N THR A 6 -16.28 -3.96 -20.14
CA THR A 6 -15.50 -5.19 -20.00
C THR A 6 -14.48 -5.33 -21.13
N THR A 7 -14.91 -5.12 -22.37
CA THR A 7 -14.02 -5.17 -23.54
C THR A 7 -12.89 -4.14 -23.44
N ALA A 8 -13.22 -2.91 -23.04
CA ALA A 8 -12.21 -1.85 -22.86
C ALA A 8 -11.17 -2.20 -21.78
N GLU A 9 -11.58 -2.80 -20.66
CA GLU A 9 -10.63 -3.25 -19.63
C GLU A 9 -9.75 -4.41 -20.11
N ILE A 10 -10.31 -5.36 -20.88
CA ILE A 10 -9.53 -6.46 -21.46
C ILE A 10 -8.44 -5.92 -22.39
N ASP A 11 -8.79 -5.02 -23.31
CA ASP A 11 -7.82 -4.39 -24.22
C ASP A 11 -6.74 -3.62 -23.45
N ARG A 12 -7.13 -2.94 -22.37
CA ARG A 12 -6.20 -2.24 -21.48
C ARG A 12 -5.21 -3.19 -20.80
N TYR A 13 -5.68 -4.36 -20.33
CA TYR A 13 -4.82 -5.36 -19.69
C TYR A 13 -3.82 -5.98 -20.66
N ILE A 14 -4.23 -6.18 -21.91
CA ILE A 14 -3.36 -6.66 -23.00
C ILE A 14 -2.31 -5.60 -23.35
N GLY A 15 -2.73 -4.34 -23.52
CA GLY A 15 -1.85 -3.23 -23.91
C GLY A 15 -0.90 -2.76 -22.80
N TRP A 16 -1.27 -2.95 -21.53
CA TRP A 16 -0.46 -2.55 -20.37
C TRP A 16 -0.33 -3.69 -19.34
N PRO A 17 0.52 -4.69 -19.64
CA PRO A 17 0.65 -5.87 -18.79
C PRO A 17 1.12 -5.50 -17.39
N GLY A 18 0.49 -6.12 -16.37
CA GLY A 18 0.84 -5.93 -14.97
C GLY A 18 0.25 -4.68 -14.30
N GLN A 19 -0.32 -3.72 -15.05
CA GLN A 19 -0.91 -2.52 -14.43
C GLN A 19 -2.11 -2.89 -13.54
N ALA A 20 -2.99 -3.77 -14.02
CA ALA A 20 -4.19 -4.13 -13.27
C ALA A 20 -3.91 -4.88 -11.96
N THR A 21 -2.76 -5.55 -11.85
CA THR A 21 -2.38 -6.24 -10.61
C THR A 21 -1.85 -5.27 -9.55
N SER A 22 -1.39 -4.08 -9.95
CA SER A 22 -0.80 -3.10 -9.03
C SER A 22 -1.78 -2.62 -7.96
N TYR A 23 -3.08 -2.56 -8.27
CA TYR A 23 -4.12 -2.17 -7.31
C TYR A 23 -4.15 -3.11 -6.11
N MET A 24 -4.25 -4.41 -6.36
CA MET A 24 -4.34 -5.41 -5.30
C MET A 24 -3.00 -5.66 -4.62
N ILE A 25 -1.89 -5.63 -5.38
CA ILE A 25 -0.55 -5.77 -4.81
C ILE A 25 -0.25 -4.60 -3.85
N GLY A 26 -0.49 -3.36 -4.28
CA GLY A 26 -0.28 -2.18 -3.45
C GLY A 26 -1.14 -2.18 -2.19
N ARG A 27 -2.42 -2.50 -2.33
CA ARG A 27 -3.33 -2.63 -1.17
C ARG A 27 -2.83 -3.68 -0.17
N LYS A 28 -2.53 -4.90 -0.65
CA LYS A 28 -2.09 -6.01 0.22
C LYS A 28 -0.82 -5.66 0.98
N GLU A 29 0.10 -4.97 0.32
CA GLU A 29 1.35 -4.56 0.96
C GLU A 29 1.12 -3.50 2.05
N ILE A 30 0.29 -2.49 1.79
CA ILE A 30 -0.05 -1.47 2.80
C ILE A 30 -0.79 -2.11 3.99
N GLU A 31 -1.71 -3.04 3.74
CA GLU A 31 -2.40 -3.81 4.79
C GLU A 31 -1.41 -4.65 5.62
N SER A 32 -0.44 -5.31 4.96
CA SER A 32 0.62 -6.08 5.65
C SER A 32 1.50 -5.19 6.53
N ILE A 33 2.02 -4.08 5.99
CA ILE A 33 2.87 -3.15 6.73
C ILE A 33 2.13 -2.60 7.96
N ARG A 34 0.83 -2.30 7.81
CA ARG A 34 -0.01 -1.86 8.93
C ARG A 34 -0.14 -2.92 10.00
N ALA A 35 -0.43 -4.17 9.63
CA ALA A 35 -0.57 -5.28 10.57
C ALA A 35 0.74 -5.53 11.35
N ASP A 36 1.89 -5.43 10.68
CA ASP A 36 3.21 -5.55 11.31
C ASP A 36 3.44 -4.42 12.34
N ALA A 37 3.06 -3.18 11.99
CA ALA A 37 3.18 -2.02 12.87
C ALA A 37 2.23 -2.10 14.09
N GLU A 38 0.97 -2.49 13.88
CA GLU A 38 -0.02 -2.72 14.95
C GLU A 38 0.48 -3.81 15.92
N THR A 39 1.05 -4.90 15.38
CA THR A 39 1.62 -5.99 16.19
C THR A 39 2.83 -5.53 17.00
N THR A 40 3.70 -4.71 16.41
CA THR A 40 4.95 -4.29 17.06
C THR A 40 4.71 -3.23 18.15
N LEU A 41 3.82 -2.27 17.90
CA LEU A 41 3.57 -1.16 18.83
C LEU A 41 2.48 -1.46 19.86
N GLY A 42 1.59 -2.43 19.59
CA GLY A 42 0.50 -2.78 20.50
C GLY A 42 -0.37 -1.56 20.87
N ASP A 43 -0.55 -1.33 22.16
CA ASP A 43 -1.34 -0.19 22.67
C ASP A 43 -0.74 1.19 22.31
N SER A 44 0.54 1.25 21.95
CA SER A 44 1.21 2.48 21.51
C SER A 44 1.01 2.76 20.01
N PHE A 45 0.31 1.89 19.27
CA PHE A 45 0.05 2.12 17.86
C PHE A 45 -0.89 3.31 17.65
N ASP A 46 -0.41 4.32 16.92
CA ASP A 46 -1.23 5.44 16.45
C ASP A 46 -1.49 5.37 14.94
N ILE A 47 -2.76 5.18 14.58
CA ILE A 47 -3.21 5.14 13.18
C ILE A 47 -2.98 6.47 12.45
N LYS A 48 -2.96 7.61 13.17
CA LYS A 48 -2.67 8.92 12.55
C LYS A 48 -1.20 9.00 12.17
N GLY A 49 -0.29 8.68 13.09
CA GLY A 49 1.15 8.57 12.82
C GLY A 49 1.47 7.61 11.66
N PHE A 50 0.80 6.44 11.61
CA PHE A 50 0.93 5.53 10.48
C PHE A 50 0.52 6.18 9.14
N HIS A 51 -0.65 6.83 9.09
CA HIS A 51 -1.11 7.49 7.87
C HIS A 51 -0.23 8.68 7.47
N ASP A 52 0.32 9.42 8.43
CA ASP A 52 1.24 10.53 8.16
C ASP A 52 2.50 10.03 7.44
N VAL A 53 3.06 8.88 7.85
CA VAL A 53 4.20 8.26 7.16
C VAL A 53 3.82 7.78 5.77
N VAL A 54 2.68 7.10 5.63
CA VAL A 54 2.23 6.51 4.36
C VAL A 54 1.89 7.58 3.31
N LEU A 55 1.25 8.67 3.72
CA LEU A 55 0.75 9.71 2.81
C LEU A 55 1.72 10.90 2.67
N GLY A 56 2.48 11.23 3.72
CA GLY A 56 3.37 12.40 3.75
C GLY A 56 4.61 12.27 2.87
N SER A 57 4.96 11.05 2.48
CA SER A 57 6.18 10.73 1.72
C SER A 57 6.01 10.86 0.19
N GLY A 58 4.79 11.14 -0.27
CA GLY A 58 4.46 11.14 -1.70
C GLY A 58 4.47 9.73 -2.30
N LEU A 59 4.53 9.66 -3.64
CA LEU A 59 4.52 8.39 -4.36
C LEU A 59 5.91 7.73 -4.29
N VAL A 60 6.02 6.66 -3.52
CA VAL A 60 7.25 5.87 -3.37
C VAL A 60 7.03 4.40 -3.74
N PRO A 61 8.08 3.66 -4.15
CA PRO A 61 7.99 2.22 -4.32
C PRO A 61 7.61 1.51 -3.02
N LEU A 62 6.84 0.43 -3.12
CA LEU A 62 6.39 -0.36 -1.96
C LEU A 62 7.50 -0.78 -0.99
N PRO A 63 8.70 -1.24 -1.43
CA PRO A 63 9.78 -1.57 -0.51
C PRO A 63 10.36 -0.35 0.23
N VAL A 64 10.27 0.84 -0.37
CA VAL A 64 10.67 2.10 0.28
C VAL A 64 9.64 2.43 1.35
N LEU A 65 8.35 2.38 1.02
CA LEU A 65 7.27 2.61 1.97
C LEU A 65 7.39 1.71 3.22
N ARG A 66 7.64 0.41 3.02
CA ARG A 66 7.87 -0.54 4.12
C ARG A 66 8.99 -0.07 5.05
N ARG A 67 10.16 0.26 4.51
CA ARG A 67 11.31 0.74 5.31
C ARG A 67 11.01 2.04 6.05
N MET A 68 10.21 2.93 5.46
CA MET A 68 9.81 4.18 6.11
C MET A 68 8.92 3.91 7.32
N VAL A 69 7.95 3.00 7.20
CA VAL A 69 7.11 2.60 8.33
C VAL A 69 7.93 1.84 9.38
N GLU A 70 8.80 0.91 8.99
CA GLU A 70 9.70 0.21 9.92
C GLU A 70 10.58 1.20 10.70
N SER A 71 11.11 2.23 10.04
CA SER A 71 11.90 3.28 10.69
C SER A 71 11.07 4.13 11.65
N TRP A 72 9.82 4.43 11.29
CA TRP A 72 8.89 5.12 12.18
C TRP A 72 8.55 4.26 13.41
N VAL A 73 8.19 2.99 13.23
CA VAL A 73 7.91 2.04 14.31
C VAL A 73 9.11 1.96 15.27
N ALA A 74 10.33 1.83 14.74
CA ALA A 74 11.55 1.79 15.55
C ALA A 74 11.83 3.09 16.34
N SER A 75 11.25 4.23 15.94
CA SER A 75 11.32 5.49 16.67
C SER A 75 10.27 5.66 17.76
N GLN A 76 9.25 4.80 17.78
CA GLN A 76 8.16 4.81 18.77
C GLN A 76 8.39 3.81 19.92
N ALA A 77 9.27 2.81 19.71
CA ALA A 77 9.70 1.84 20.71
C ALA A 77 10.76 2.42 21.64
#